data_AF-A0A2E4W881-F1
#
_entry.id   AF-A0A2E4W881-F1
#
_cell.length_a   1.000
_cell.length_b   1.000
_cell.length_c   1.000
_cell.angle_alpha   90.00
_cell.angle_beta   90.00
_cell.angle_gamma   90.00
#
_symmetry.space_group_name_H-M   'P 1'
#
loop_
_entity.id
_entity.type
_entity.pdbx_description
1 polymer ?
#
loop_
_entity_poly.entity_id
_entity_poly.type
_entity_poly.pdbx_seq_one_letter_code
_entity_poly.pdbx_strand_id
1 'polypeptide(L)' 'MNCSKLYVVQIVEDSTGEVVKDFEPQPYNKACKIESGVSINMDHERFSTYIEVYNKEQE' A
#
# COMPACT_ATOMS: atom_id res chain seq x y z
N MET A 1 -23.01 -7.51 -10.52
CA MET A 1 -21.60 -7.26 -10.90
C MET A 1 -20.84 -6.91 -9.62
N ASN A 2 -20.09 -7.86 -9.05
CA ASN A 2 -19.19 -7.58 -7.93
C ASN A 2 -17.79 -7.38 -8.49
N CYS A 3 -17.46 -6.15 -8.91
CA CYS A 3 -16.07 -5.76 -9.05
C CYS A 3 -15.55 -5.46 -7.65
N SER A 4 -15.08 -6.48 -6.94
CA SER A 4 -14.39 -6.28 -5.66
C SER A 4 -13.09 -5.55 -5.94
N LYS A 5 -13.05 -4.25 -5.61
CA LYS A 5 -11.82 -3.44 -5.68
C LYS A 5 -10.76 -4.09 -4.78
N LEU A 6 -9.55 -4.24 -5.32
CA LEU A 6 -8.37 -4.61 -4.55
C LEU A 6 -7.57 -3.35 -4.24
N TYR A 7 -6.75 -3.43 -3.20
CA TYR A 7 -5.94 -2.35 -2.69
C TYR A 7 -4.53 -2.84 -2.44
N VAL A 8 -3.54 -2.00 -2.72
CA VAL A 8 -2.12 -2.27 -2.46
C VAL A 8 -1.66 -1.33 -1.36
N VAL A 9 -0.83 -1.86 -0.46
CA VAL A 9 -0.09 -1.03 0.49
C VAL A 9 1.25 -0.69 -0.13
N GLN A 10 1.60 0.59 -0.17
CA GLN A 10 2.87 1.10 -0.67
C GLN A 10 3.69 1.66 0.48
N ILE A 11 4.99 1.39 0.48
CA ILE A 11 5.96 2.12 1.29
C ILE A 11 6.65 3.12 0.36
N VAL A 12 6.62 4.38 0.74
CA VAL A 12 7.16 5.50 -0.04
C VAL A 12 8.26 6.16 0.78
N GLU A 13 9.38 6.49 0.13
CA GLU A 13 10.44 7.30 0.74
C GLU A 13 10.10 8.80 0.61
N ASP A 14 9.92 9.48 1.74
CA ASP A 14 9.34 10.83 1.77
C ASP A 14 10.23 11.88 1.08
N SER A 15 11.56 11.66 1.10
CA SER A 15 12.53 12.58 0.50
C SER A 15 12.54 12.56 -1.03
N THR A 16 12.17 11.43 -1.65
CA THR A 16 12.22 11.23 -3.11
C THR A 16 10.83 11.08 -3.71
N GLY A 17 9.84 10.71 -2.90
CA GLY A 17 8.50 10.32 -3.34
C GLY A 17 8.47 8.97 -4.06
N GLU A 18 9.55 8.18 -4.02
CA GLU A 18 9.62 6.90 -4.71
C GLU A 18 8.97 5.79 -3.89
N VAL A 19 8.21 4.94 -4.57
CA VAL A 19 7.70 3.69 -3.98
C VAL A 19 8.86 2.71 -3.86
N VAL A 20 9.28 2.43 -2.63
CA VAL A 20 10.37 1.49 -2.35
C VAL A 20 9.87 0.05 -2.21
N LYS A 21 8.57 -0.14 -1.94
CA LYS A 21 7.96 -1.46 -1.83
C LYS A 21 6.44 -1.44 -2.03
N ASP A 22 5.96 -2.38 -2.84
CA ASP A 22 4.55 -2.73 -2.96
C ASP A 22 4.24 -4.07 -2.28
N PHE A 23 3.08 -4.15 -1.63
CA PHE A 23 2.51 -5.40 -1.16
C PHE A 23 1.53 -5.98 -2.19
N GLU A 24 1.23 -7.28 -2.07
CA GLU A 24 0.24 -7.90 -2.95
C GLU A 24 -1.13 -7.22 -2.83
N PRO A 25 -1.91 -7.12 -3.92
CA PRO A 25 -3.27 -6.59 -3.89
C PRO A 25 -4.18 -7.42 -2.98
N GLN A 26 -4.86 -6.77 -2.05
CA GLN A 26 -5.77 -7.40 -1.08
C GLN A 26 -7.10 -6.65 -0.98
N PRO A 27 -8.18 -7.27 -0.47
CA PRO A 27 -9.36 -6.54 -0.05
C PRO A 27 -9.02 -5.47 0.99
N TYR A 28 -9.76 -4.35 1.00
CA TYR A 28 -9.49 -3.18 1.86
C TYR A 28 -9.18 -3.53 3.32
N ASN A 29 -10.01 -4.36 3.96
CA ASN A 29 -9.83 -4.74 5.36
C ASN A 29 -8.50 -5.47 5.63
N LYS A 30 -7.97 -6.20 4.65
CA LYS A 30 -6.65 -6.84 4.76
C LYS A 30 -5.53 -5.83 4.48
N ALA A 31 -5.71 -4.94 3.51
CA ALA A 31 -4.76 -3.87 3.24
C ALA A 31 -4.56 -2.96 4.47
N CYS A 32 -5.63 -2.56 5.17
CA CYS A 32 -5.53 -1.82 6.43
C CYS A 32 -4.74 -2.55 7.52
N LYS A 33 -4.88 -3.88 7.62
CA LYS A 33 -4.12 -4.67 8.61
C LYS A 33 -2.64 -4.74 8.25
N ILE A 34 -2.33 -4.86 6.96
CA ILE A 34 -0.95 -4.86 6.48
C ILE A 34 -0.34 -3.49 6.73
N GLU A 35 -1.01 -2.41 6.31
CA GLU A 35 -0.58 -1.03 6.50
C GLU A 35 -0.28 -0.76 7.99
N SER A 36 -1.20 -1.08 8.89
CA SER A 36 -1.00 -0.90 10.32
C SER A 36 0.19 -1.72 10.86
N GLY A 37 0.40 -2.93 10.37
CA GLY A 37 1.53 -3.77 10.76
C GLY A 37 2.87 -3.25 10.24
N VAL A 38 2.88 -2.67 9.04
CA VAL A 38 4.05 -2.04 8.43
C VAL A 38 4.39 -0.76 9.16
N SER A 39 3.42 0.13 9.37
CA SER A 39 3.63 1.43 10.00
C SER A 39 4.23 1.28 11.40
N ILE A 40 3.77 0.33 12.22
CA ILE A 40 4.34 0.09 13.57
C ILE A 40 5.86 -0.18 13.55
N ASN A 41 6.40 -0.80 12.50
CA ASN A 41 7.80 -1.24 12.44
C ASN A 41 8.64 -0.40 11.47
N MET A 42 8.12 0.73 11.00
CA MET A 42 8.75 1.54 9.97
C MET A 42 9.49 2.74 10.58
N ASP A 43 10.55 3.18 9.89
CA ASP A 43 11.20 4.45 10.17
C ASP A 43 10.36 5.61 9.61
N HIS A 44 9.53 6.19 10.49
CA HIS A 44 8.61 7.28 10.15
C HIS A 44 9.27 8.63 9.86
N GLU A 45 10.57 8.78 10.11
CA GLU A 45 11.28 10.01 9.70
C GLU A 45 11.63 9.99 8.22
N ARG A 46 11.63 8.79 7.61
CA ARG A 46 12.09 8.57 6.24
C ARG A 46 11.02 8.02 5.32
N PHE A 47 10.08 7.23 5.85
CA PHE A 47 9.10 6.51 5.05
C PHE A 47 7.67 6.76 5.51
N SER A 48 6.77 6.78 4.54
CA SER A 48 5.31 6.81 4.73
C SER A 48 4.65 5.59 4.09
N THR A 49 3.48 5.22 4.61
CA THR A 49 2.63 4.15 4.06
C THR A 49 1.37 4.72 3.41
N TYR A 50 0.98 4.17 2.26
CA TYR A 50 -0.24 4.54 1.55
C TYR A 50 -1.05 3.31 1.15
N ILE A 51 -2.38 3.42 1.16
CA ILE A 51 -3.29 2.39 0.64
C ILE A 51 -3.89 2.91 -0.65
N GLU A 52 -3.48 2.33 -1.77
CA GLU A 52 -3.91 2.74 -3.10
C GLU A 52 -4.85 1.71 -3.72
N VAL A 53 -5.76 2.17 -4.59
CA VAL A 53 -6.63 1.27 -5.34
C VAL A 53 -5.80 0.55 -6.40
N TYR A 54 -5.82 -0.78 -6.37
CA TYR A 54 -5.17 -1.59 -7.38
C TYR A 54 -6.02 -1.61 -8.64
N ASN A 55 -5.70 -0.73 -9.58
CA ASN A 55 -6.18 -0.79 -10.94
C ASN A 55 -5.18 -1.62 -11.74
N LYS A 56 -5.56 -2.85 -12.07
CA LYS A 56 -4.85 -3.61 -13.11
C LYS A 56 -5.20 -2.93 -14.44
N GLU A 57 -4.49 -1.85 -14.78
CA GLU A 57 -4.51 -1.37 -16.17
C GLU A 57 -4.07 -2.57 -17.03
N GLN A 58 -4.93 -2.88 -17.99
CA GLN A 58 -4.90 -4.11 -18.77
C GLN A 58 -3.53 -4.23 -19.45
N GLU A 59 -2.76 -5.26 -19.10
CA GLU A 59 -1.72 -5.82 -19.98
C GLU A 59 -2.32 -6.15 -21.36
#